data_AF-G8FGI0-F1
#
_entry.id   AF-G8FGI0-F1
#
_cell.length_a   1.000
_cell.length_b   1.000
_cell.length_c   1.000
_cell.angle_alpha   90.00
_cell.angle_beta   90.00
_cell.angle_gamma   90.00
#
_symmetry.space_group_name_H-M   'P 1'
#
loop_
_entity.id
_entity.type
_entity.pdbx_description
1 polymer ?
#
loop_
_entity_poly.entity_id
_entity_poly.type
_entity_poly.pdbx_seq_one_letter_code
_entity_poly.pdbx_strand_id
1 'polypeptide(L)'
;DVVEIEHWCQGEGKIGTRRDWILKDLASGEVIGRATSKWVMMNQDTRRLQRVSDEVREEYLVFCPRTPRLAFPEEDNGSLKRIPKLEDPAEYSRLGLIPRRADLDMNQHVNNVTYIGWVL
;
A
#
# COMPACT_ATOMS: atom_id res chain seq x y z
N ASP A 1 -6.51 -23.84 -2.09
CA ASP A 1 -7.41 -22.92 -1.37
C ASP A 1 -8.01 -21.91 -2.34
N VAL A 2 -9.19 -21.39 -2.00
CA VAL A 2 -9.85 -20.33 -2.78
C VAL A 2 -10.08 -19.17 -1.83
N VAL A 3 -9.59 -17.99 -2.20
CA VAL A 3 -9.62 -16.79 -1.34
C VAL A 3 -10.45 -15.72 -2.01
N GLU A 4 -11.40 -15.16 -1.26
CA GLU A 4 -12.08 -13.92 -1.61
C GLU A 4 -11.20 -12.74 -1.17
N ILE A 5 -10.90 -11.85 -2.10
CA ILE A 5 -10.17 -10.61 -1.82
C ILE A 5 -11.14 -9.46 -2.00
N GLU A 6 -11.51 -8.85 -0.88
CA GLU A 6 -12.24 -7.60 -0.87
C GLU A 6 -11.25 -6.44 -0.73
N HIS A 7 -11.35 -5.43 -1.59
CA HIS A 7 -10.52 -4.23 -1.50
C HIS A 7 -11.32 -2.98 -1.83
N TRP A 8 -10.93 -1.86 -1.23
CA TRP A 8 -11.52 -0.56 -1.55
C TRP A 8 -10.49 0.55 -1.42
N CYS A 9 -10.74 1.65 -2.12
CA CYS A 9 -10.01 2.89 -1.96
C CYS A 9 -10.86 3.93 -1.26
N GLN A 10 -10.21 4.90 -0.64
CA GLN A 10 -10.87 6.10 -0.13
C GLN A 10 -9.86 7.24 0.03
N GLY A 11 -10.34 8.48 0.07
CA GLY A 11 -9.49 9.63 0.34
C GLY A 11 -8.90 9.58 1.75
N GLU A 12 -7.63 10.01 1.91
CA GLU A 12 -6.98 10.10 3.21
C GLU A 12 -6.14 11.39 3.32
N GLY A 13 -6.61 12.32 4.16
CA GLY A 13 -5.98 13.62 4.32
C GLY A 13 -6.06 14.49 3.06
N LYS A 14 -5.05 15.36 2.85
CA LYS A 14 -5.06 16.36 1.77
C LYS A 14 -4.55 15.86 0.42
N ILE A 15 -3.61 14.90 0.42
CA ILE A 15 -2.89 14.44 -0.78
C ILE A 15 -2.87 12.92 -0.92
N GLY A 16 -3.39 12.20 0.09
CA GLY A 16 -3.28 10.76 0.18
C GLY A 16 -4.55 10.05 -0.26
N THR A 17 -4.37 8.82 -0.72
CA THR A 17 -5.42 7.84 -0.92
C THR A 17 -5.07 6.63 -0.09
N ARG A 18 -6.06 6.07 0.61
CA ARG A 18 -5.91 4.82 1.32
C ARG A 18 -6.44 3.69 0.46
N ARG A 19 -5.80 2.53 0.52
CA ARG A 19 -6.35 1.28 0.01
C ARG A 19 -6.28 0.25 1.12
N ASP A 20 -7.43 -0.36 1.40
CA ASP A 20 -7.60 -1.38 2.43
C ASP A 20 -8.04 -2.70 1.78
N TRP A 21 -7.70 -3.81 2.43
CA TRP A 21 -8.03 -5.16 2.00
C TRP A 21 -8.52 -6.03 3.16
N ILE A 22 -9.46 -6.92 2.86
CA ILE A 22 -9.85 -8.06 3.69
C ILE A 22 -9.74 -9.31 2.82
N LEU A 23 -9.01 -10.31 3.30
CA LEU A 23 -8.86 -11.61 2.67
C LEU A 23 -9.66 -12.63 3.46
N LYS A 24 -10.51 -13.39 2.79
CA LYS A 24 -11.33 -14.45 3.40
C LYS A 24 -11.11 -15.78 2.71
N ASP A 25 -11.06 -16.85 3.47
CA ASP A 25 -11.23 -18.19 2.90
C ASP A 25 -12.66 -18.31 2.36
N LEU A 26 -12.81 -18.70 1.08
CA LEU A 26 -14.11 -18.69 0.43
C LEU A 26 -15.06 -19.75 1.00
N ALA A 27 -14.53 -20.88 1.46
CA ALA A 27 -15.34 -22.01 1.92
C ALA A 27 -15.94 -21.75 3.31
N SER A 28 -15.14 -21.20 4.23
CA SER A 28 -15.54 -20.92 5.61
C SER A 28 -16.09 -19.50 5.83
N GLY A 29 -15.71 -18.55 4.96
CA GLY A 29 -15.95 -17.12 5.16
C GLY A 29 -15.05 -16.49 6.24
N GLU A 30 -14.09 -17.25 6.80
CA GLU A 30 -13.18 -16.77 7.84
C GLU A 30 -12.23 -15.71 7.28
N VAL A 31 -12.04 -14.61 8.03
CA VAL A 31 -11.04 -13.59 7.69
C VAL A 31 -9.64 -14.12 8.01
N ILE A 32 -8.87 -14.42 6.97
CA ILE A 32 -7.51 -14.96 7.08
C ILE A 32 -6.43 -13.87 6.97
N GLY A 33 -6.81 -12.66 6.54
CA GLY A 33 -5.84 -11.57 6.40
C GLY A 33 -6.50 -10.20 6.26
N ARG A 34 -5.76 -9.17 6.68
CA ARG A 34 -6.11 -7.75 6.51
C ARG A 34 -4.87 -6.98 6.11
N ALA A 35 -5.03 -5.98 5.25
CA ALA A 35 -3.94 -5.11 4.86
C ALA A 35 -4.45 -3.68 4.67
N THR A 36 -3.54 -2.72 4.81
CA THR A 36 -3.77 -1.31 4.51
C THR A 36 -2.52 -0.71 3.89
N SER A 37 -2.71 0.29 3.02
CA SER A 37 -1.62 1.02 2.38
C SER A 37 -2.03 2.47 2.14
N LYS A 38 -1.03 3.36 2.12
CA LYS A 38 -1.18 4.77 1.78
C LYS A 38 -0.51 5.02 0.43
N TRP A 39 -1.25 5.66 -0.45
CA TRP A 39 -0.85 6.04 -1.80
C TRP A 39 -0.82 7.55 -1.92
N VAL A 40 0.12 8.04 -2.72
CA VAL A 40 0.25 9.45 -3.07
C VAL A 40 0.50 9.54 -4.57
N MET A 41 -0.01 10.59 -5.19
CA MET A 41 0.28 10.87 -6.59
C MET A 41 1.65 11.55 -6.70
N MET A 42 2.45 11.11 -7.67
CA MET A 42 3.73 11.72 -7.99
C MET A 42 3.70 12.22 -9.42
N ASN A 43 4.08 13.48 -9.59
CA ASN A 43 4.27 14.05 -10.92
C ASN A 43 5.54 13.45 -11.55
N GLN A 44 5.41 12.89 -12.76
CA GLN A 44 6.50 12.15 -13.40
C GLN A 44 7.69 13.03 -13.78
N ASP A 45 7.44 14.26 -14.26
CA ASP A 45 8.47 15.18 -14.75
C ASP A 45 9.23 15.86 -13.60
N THR A 46 8.49 16.36 -12.61
CA THR A 46 9.05 17.14 -11.49
C THR A 46 9.48 16.25 -10.32
N ARG A 47 9.03 14.99 -10.29
CA ARG A 47 9.23 14.03 -9.19
C ARG A 47 8.73 14.55 -7.84
N ARG A 48 7.73 15.45 -7.86
CA ARG A 48 7.09 16.02 -6.66
C ARG A 48 5.74 15.35 -6.40
N LEU A 49 5.39 15.28 -5.12
CA LEU A 49 4.04 14.86 -4.72
C LEU A 49 3.02 15.89 -5.20
N GLN A 50 1.91 15.40 -5.74
CA GLN A 50 0.80 16.22 -6.21
C GLN A 50 -0.51 15.72 -5.58
N ARG A 51 -1.50 16.61 -5.48
CA ARG A 51 -2.87 16.21 -5.16
C ARG A 51 -3.46 15.39 -6.30
N VAL A 52 -4.34 14.45 -5.96
CA VAL A 52 -5.24 13.85 -6.94
C VAL A 52 -6.06 14.99 -7.56
N SER A 53 -6.11 15.06 -8.89
CA SER A 53 -6.91 16.06 -9.60
C SER A 53 -8.41 15.81 -9.38
N ASP A 54 -9.22 16.86 -9.51
CA ASP A 54 -10.68 16.74 -9.35
C ASP A 54 -11.27 15.78 -10.39
N GLU A 55 -10.75 15.78 -11.62
CA GLU A 55 -11.13 14.85 -12.69
C GLU A 55 -10.93 13.38 -12.29
N VAL A 56 -9.73 13.01 -11.82
CA VAL A 56 -9.44 11.63 -11.37
C VAL A 56 -10.31 11.27 -10.17
N ARG A 57 -10.57 12.25 -9.30
CA ARG A 57 -11.44 12.06 -8.14
C ARG A 57 -12.88 11.80 -8.54
N GLU A 58 -13.42 12.54 -9.50
CA GLU A 58 -14.78 12.41 -10.00
C GLU A 58 -14.98 11.08 -10.76
N GLU A 59 -13.98 10.62 -11.49
CA GLU A 59 -14.03 9.34 -12.19
C GLU A 59 -13.89 8.15 -11.23
N TYR A 60 -12.95 8.22 -10.28
CA TYR A 60 -12.57 7.05 -9.48
C TYR A 60 -13.25 6.99 -8.10
N LEU A 61 -13.40 8.12 -7.40
CA LEU A 61 -13.92 8.10 -6.02
C LEU A 61 -15.41 7.78 -5.94
N VAL A 62 -16.15 7.82 -7.04
CA VAL A 62 -17.56 7.36 -7.09
C VAL A 62 -17.70 5.88 -6.79
N PHE A 63 -16.66 5.08 -7.04
CA PHE A 63 -16.59 3.65 -6.71
C PHE A 63 -16.06 3.38 -5.30
N CYS A 64 -15.65 4.42 -4.58
CA CYS A 64 -15.12 4.31 -3.23
C CYS A 64 -16.24 4.37 -2.17
N PRO A 65 -16.05 3.81 -0.96
CA PRO A 65 -17.02 3.93 0.12
C PRO A 65 -17.34 5.39 0.44
N ARG A 66 -18.63 5.69 0.61
CA ARG A 66 -19.11 7.04 0.98
C ARG A 66 -18.78 7.39 2.43
N THR A 67 -18.79 6.39 3.30
CA THR A 67 -18.37 6.50 4.70
C THR A 67 -17.00 5.86 4.87
N PRO A 68 -16.13 6.40 5.75
CA PRO A 68 -14.82 5.79 6.01
C PRO A 68 -14.97 4.33 6.43
N ARG A 69 -14.26 3.45 5.73
CA ARG A 69 -14.17 2.02 6.04
C ARG A 69 -12.70 1.65 6.17
N LEU A 70 -12.30 1.13 7.33
CA LEU A 70 -10.91 0.79 7.62
C LEU A 70 -10.79 -0.73 7.78
N ALA A 71 -9.77 -1.37 7.19
CA ALA A 71 -9.50 -2.78 7.48
C ALA A 71 -9.03 -2.97 8.93
N PHE A 72 -8.41 -1.95 9.52
CA PHE A 72 -8.01 -1.87 10.92
C PHE A 72 -8.79 -0.73 11.61
N PRO A 73 -10.00 -1.01 12.15
CA PRO A 73 -10.85 0.02 12.75
C PRO A 73 -10.44 0.43 14.17
N GLU A 74 -9.59 -0.35 14.85
CA GLU A 74 -9.20 -0.11 16.24
C GLU A 74 -8.37 1.17 16.36
N GLU A 75 -8.64 2.02 17.36
CA GLU A 75 -8.01 3.35 17.47
C GLU A 75 -6.48 3.31 17.63
N ASP A 76 -5.93 2.32 18.35
CA ASP A 76 -4.47 2.14 18.55
C ASP A 76 -3.86 1.04 17.66
N ASN A 77 -4.42 0.81 16.48
CA ASN A 77 -3.86 -0.16 15.56
C ASN A 77 -2.44 0.25 15.12
N GLY A 78 -1.57 -0.74 14.92
CA GLY A 78 -0.15 -0.51 14.57
C GLY A 78 0.08 0.07 13.18
N SER A 79 -0.94 0.13 12.32
CA SER A 79 -0.76 0.48 10.90
C SER A 79 -0.37 1.95 10.66
N LEU A 80 -0.61 2.81 11.65
CA LEU A 80 -0.25 4.23 11.61
C LEU A 80 0.96 4.57 12.47
N LYS A 81 1.53 3.60 13.19
CA LYS A 81 2.69 3.84 14.06
C LYS A 81 3.93 4.06 13.19
N ARG A 82 4.68 5.13 13.51
CA ARG A 82 5.93 5.43 12.81
C ARG A 82 6.95 4.34 13.13
N ILE A 83 7.49 3.71 12.09
CA ILE A 83 8.59 2.78 12.23
C ILE A 83 9.87 3.59 12.51
N PRO A 84 10.55 3.38 13.65
CA PRO A 84 11.81 4.06 13.92
C PRO A 84 12.87 3.60 12.93
N LYS A 85 13.78 4.50 12.55
CA LYS A 85 14.91 4.14 11.71
C LYS A 85 15.84 3.21 12.50
N LEU A 86 16.34 2.15 11.86
CA LEU A 86 17.41 1.33 12.43
C LEU A 86 18.69 2.16 12.44
N GLU A 87 19.36 2.22 13.59
CA GLU A 87 20.66 2.88 13.75
C GLU A 87 21.80 1.90 13.44
N ASP A 88 22.94 2.45 13.02
CA ASP A 88 24.14 1.64 12.74
C ASP A 88 24.97 1.39 14.02
N PRO A 89 25.63 0.23 14.13
CA PRO A 89 25.62 -0.89 13.17
C PRO A 89 24.41 -1.81 13.34
N ALA A 90 23.86 -2.29 12.22
CA ALA A 90 22.84 -3.34 12.22
C ALA A 90 23.41 -4.72 12.59
N GLU A 91 22.61 -5.56 13.26
CA GLU A 91 22.99 -6.94 13.60
C GLU A 91 23.25 -7.80 12.34
N TYR A 92 22.42 -7.63 11.31
CA TYR A 92 22.57 -8.27 10.01
C TYR A 92 22.58 -7.21 8.91
N SER A 93 23.45 -7.40 7.93
CA SER A 93 23.50 -6.53 6.74
C SER A 93 23.81 -7.32 5.49
N ARG A 94 23.21 -6.88 4.37
CA ARG A 94 23.50 -7.42 3.04
C ARG A 94 23.70 -6.25 2.08
N LEU A 95 24.85 -6.23 1.43
CA LEU A 95 25.22 -5.21 0.45
C LEU A 95 25.11 -5.77 -0.97
N GLY A 96 25.13 -4.86 -1.96
CA GLY A 96 25.14 -5.24 -3.37
C GLY A 96 23.81 -5.80 -3.90
N LEU A 97 22.69 -5.37 -3.32
CA LEU A 97 21.36 -5.68 -3.85
C LEU A 97 21.17 -4.93 -5.18
N ILE A 98 21.02 -5.68 -6.27
CA ILE A 98 20.86 -5.15 -7.62
C ILE A 98 19.57 -5.72 -8.21
N PRO A 99 18.64 -4.88 -8.71
CA PRO A 99 17.42 -5.35 -9.33
C PRO A 99 17.71 -6.08 -10.64
N ARG A 100 16.99 -7.17 -10.87
CA ARG A 100 16.94 -7.90 -12.13
C ARG A 100 15.91 -7.28 -13.06
N ARG A 101 15.95 -7.63 -14.34
CA ARG A 101 14.91 -7.24 -15.30
C ARG A 101 13.49 -7.62 -14.84
N ALA A 102 13.33 -8.78 -14.21
CA ALA A 102 12.04 -9.26 -13.69
C ALA A 102 11.56 -8.51 -12.45
N ASP A 103 12.45 -7.76 -11.78
CA ASP A 103 12.11 -6.99 -10.58
C ASP A 103 11.52 -5.62 -10.93
N LEU A 104 11.50 -5.25 -12.22
CA LEU A 104 10.96 -3.99 -12.72
C LEU A 104 9.48 -4.15 -13.09
N ASP A 105 8.68 -3.16 -12.72
CA ASP A 105 7.29 -3.04 -13.14
C ASP A 105 7.15 -2.41 -14.53
N MET A 106 5.91 -2.32 -15.01
CA MET A 106 5.60 -1.71 -16.32
C MET A 106 5.95 -0.22 -16.40
N ASN A 107 6.15 0.44 -15.27
CA ASN A 107 6.54 1.85 -15.16
C ASN A 107 8.07 2.02 -15.07
N GLN A 108 8.84 0.93 -15.27
CA GLN A 108 10.30 0.90 -15.18
C GLN A 108 10.83 1.24 -13.77
N HIS A 109 10.00 1.07 -12.74
CA HIS A 109 10.42 1.16 -11.34
C HIS A 109 10.63 -0.24 -10.77
N VAL A 110 11.48 -0.37 -9.75
CA VAL A 110 11.56 -1.62 -8.98
C VAL A 110 10.20 -1.85 -8.31
N ASN A 111 9.60 -3.02 -8.53
CA ASN A 111 8.31 -3.38 -7.95
C ASN A 111 8.41 -3.37 -6.42
N ASN A 112 7.39 -2.80 -5.75
CA ASN A 112 7.31 -2.74 -4.29
C ASN A 112 7.46 -4.13 -3.63
N VAL A 113 7.01 -5.21 -4.28
CA VAL A 113 7.15 -6.59 -3.77
C VAL A 113 8.62 -7.03 -3.73
N THR A 114 9.47 -6.53 -4.62
CA THR A 114 10.92 -6.84 -4.64
C THR A 114 11.59 -6.40 -3.34
N TYR A 115 11.19 -5.24 -2.79
CA TYR A 115 11.73 -4.76 -1.52
C TYR A 115 11.42 -5.71 -0.36
N ILE A 116 10.26 -6.38 -0.35
CA ILE A 116 9.94 -7.41 0.65
C ILE A 116 10.93 -8.58 0.54
N GLY A 117 11.25 -9.02 -0.67
CA GLY A 117 12.23 -10.09 -0.90
C GLY A 117 13.67 -9.70 -0.58
N TRP A 118 14.00 -8.41 -0.50
CA TRP A 118 15.32 -7.95 -0.03
C TRP A 118 15.41 -7.82 1.49
N VAL A 119 14.28 -7.59 2.16
CA VAL A 119 14.19 -7.46 3.62
C VAL A 119 14.22 -8.83 4.32
N LEU A 120 13.64 -9.86 3.69
CA LEU A 120 13.62 -11.25 4.17
C LEU A 120 14.89 -12.02 3.78
#